data_AF-A0A2M8QHK6-F1
#
_entry.id   AF-A0A2M8QHK6-F1
#
_cell.length_a   1.000
_cell.length_b   1.000
_cell.length_c   1.000
_cell.angle_alpha   90.00
_cell.angle_beta   90.00
_cell.angle_gamma   90.00
#
_symmetry.space_group_name_H-M   'P 1'
#
loop_
_entity.id
_entity.type
_entity.pdbx_description
1 polymer ?
#
loop_
_entity_poly.entity_id
_entity_poly.type
_entity_poly.pdbx_seq_one_letter_code
_entity_poly.pdbx_strand_id
1 'polypeptide(L)'
;MKPKPSLRKSPTKAPAEQVVKDIRRQTRPHFSAEDKIRIVLEGLRGEDSIAELCRKEGIARSLYYTWSKEFMEAGKRRLAGDTARAATTGEVQDLRREARALKECVADLTLENRLLKKHDRGWGRRRMRYPAVDCC
;
A
#
# COMPACT_ATOMS: atom_id res chain seq x y z
N MET A 1 27.12 44.76 -55.46
CA MET A 1 26.39 43.99 -54.43
C MET A 1 27.33 42.92 -53.89
N LYS A 2 27.70 42.93 -52.61
CA LYS A 2 28.57 41.90 -52.01
C LYS A 2 27.71 40.76 -51.43
N PRO A 3 28.00 39.48 -51.72
CA PRO A 3 27.23 38.37 -51.16
C PRO A 3 27.60 38.17 -49.68
N LYS A 4 26.59 38.02 -48.82
CA LYS A 4 26.77 37.68 -47.40
C LYS A 4 27.14 36.19 -47.28
N PRO A 5 28.20 35.81 -46.53
CA PRO A 5 28.49 34.41 -46.28
C PRO A 5 27.50 33.89 -45.23
N SER A 6 26.66 32.94 -45.64
CA SER A 6 25.79 32.20 -44.72
C SER A 6 26.66 31.30 -43.82
N LEU A 7 26.89 31.71 -42.57
CA LEU A 7 27.44 30.83 -41.54
C LEU A 7 26.42 29.72 -41.24
N ARG A 8 26.56 28.57 -41.88
CA ARG A 8 25.97 27.33 -41.38
C ARG A 8 26.75 26.92 -40.14
N LYS A 9 26.21 27.17 -38.94
CA LYS A 9 26.73 26.59 -37.71
C LYS A 9 26.53 25.06 -37.80
N SER A 10 27.63 24.34 -37.98
CA SER A 10 27.67 22.89 -37.79
C SER A 10 27.24 22.56 -36.35
N PRO A 11 26.51 21.46 -36.12
CA PRO A 11 26.12 21.07 -34.76
C PRO A 11 27.39 20.88 -33.94
N THR A 12 27.53 21.65 -32.87
CA THR A 12 28.61 21.50 -31.90
C THR A 12 28.51 20.08 -31.34
N LYS A 13 29.51 19.24 -31.64
CA LYS A 13 29.65 17.91 -31.04
C LYS A 13 29.49 18.06 -29.53
N ALA A 14 28.71 17.17 -28.91
CA ALA A 14 28.53 17.16 -27.47
C ALA A 14 29.90 17.17 -26.77
N PRO A 15 30.05 17.85 -25.62
CA PRO A 15 31.32 17.90 -24.91
C PRO A 15 31.82 16.47 -24.65
N ALA A 16 33.11 16.23 -24.87
CA ALA A 16 33.70 14.88 -24.80
C ALA A 16 33.38 14.15 -23.48
N GLU A 17 33.25 14.91 -22.39
CA GLU A 17 32.85 14.38 -21.08
C GLU A 17 31.44 13.77 -21.07
N GLN A 18 30.50 14.36 -21.82
CA GLN A 18 29.14 13.86 -21.94
C GLN A 18 29.10 12.59 -22.79
N VAL A 19 29.86 12.55 -23.89
CA VAL A 19 30.02 11.35 -24.71
C VAL A 19 30.63 10.19 -23.90
N VAL A 20 31.64 10.45 -23.07
CA VAL A 20 32.24 9.43 -22.20
C VAL A 20 31.25 8.94 -21.13
N LYS A 21 30.44 9.82 -20.55
CA LYS A 21 29.37 9.44 -19.60
C LYS A 21 28.31 8.56 -20.27
N ASP A 22 27.92 8.89 -21.49
CA ASP A 22 26.93 8.13 -22.25
C ASP A 22 27.45 6.75 -22.66
N ILE A 23 28.70 6.66 -23.15
CA ILE A 23 29.35 5.38 -23.45
C ILE A 23 29.42 4.49 -22.21
N ARG A 24 29.82 5.05 -21.05
CA ARG A 24 29.85 4.31 -19.78
C ARG A 24 28.46 3.86 -19.33
N ARG A 25 27.42 4.66 -19.59
CA ARG A 25 26.03 4.31 -19.26
C ARG A 25 25.52 3.19 -20.16
N GLN A 26 25.84 3.21 -21.45
CA GLN A 26 25.45 2.18 -22.43
C GLN A 26 26.22 0.87 -22.26
N THR A 27 27.49 0.92 -21.86
CA THR A 27 28.30 -0.28 -21.61
C THR A 27 28.17 -0.83 -20.19
N ARG A 28 27.35 -0.19 -19.33
CA ARG A 28 27.14 -0.66 -17.96
C ARG A 28 26.41 -2.01 -17.99
N PRO A 29 26.98 -3.08 -17.39
CA PRO A 29 26.34 -4.38 -17.35
C PRO A 29 24.94 -4.27 -16.71
N HIS A 30 23.94 -4.74 -17.44
CA HIS A 30 22.55 -4.78 -17.00
C HIS A 30 22.31 -6.11 -16.30
N PHE A 31 22.19 -6.06 -14.98
CA PHE A 31 21.81 -7.22 -14.18
C PHE A 31 20.29 -7.30 -14.13
N SER A 32 19.74 -8.42 -14.57
CA SER A 32 18.32 -8.73 -14.39
C SER A 32 17.97 -8.82 -12.91
N ALA A 33 16.68 -8.75 -12.57
CA ALA A 33 16.24 -8.96 -11.19
C ALA A 33 16.59 -10.38 -10.71
N GLU A 34 16.49 -11.38 -11.59
CA GLU A 34 16.79 -12.78 -11.30
C GLU A 34 18.27 -12.99 -10.97
N ASP A 35 19.18 -12.37 -11.74
CA ASP A 35 20.62 -12.46 -11.49
C ASP A 35 21.00 -11.84 -10.14
N LYS A 36 20.42 -10.67 -9.81
CA LYS A 36 20.64 -10.04 -8.51
C LYS A 36 20.20 -10.94 -7.36
N ILE A 37 19.06 -11.60 -7.51
CA ILE A 37 18.55 -12.54 -6.49
C ILE A 37 19.48 -13.74 -6.37
N ARG A 38 19.89 -14.35 -7.49
CA ARG A 38 20.84 -15.48 -7.51
C ARG A 38 22.12 -15.14 -6.75
N ILE A 39 22.75 -14.01 -7.07
CA ILE A 39 23.99 -13.56 -6.45
C ILE A 39 23.81 -13.28 -4.95
N VAL A 40 22.72 -12.61 -4.56
CA VAL A 40 22.46 -12.33 -3.13
C VAL A 40 22.28 -13.63 -2.34
N LEU A 41 21.56 -14.62 -2.89
CA LEU A 41 21.35 -15.91 -2.24
C LEU A 41 22.66 -16.70 -2.10
N GLU A 42 23.52 -16.69 -3.11
CA GLU A 42 24.82 -17.34 -3.08
C GLU A 42 25.74 -16.72 -2.01
N GLY A 43 25.74 -15.38 -1.90
CA GLY A 43 26.48 -14.69 -0.86
C GLY A 43 25.92 -14.91 0.56
N LEU A 44 24.61 -15.13 0.70
CA LEU A 44 23.99 -15.50 1.98
C LEU A 44 24.25 -16.96 2.36
N ARG A 45 24.42 -17.85 1.38
CA ARG A 45 24.75 -19.27 1.59
C ARG A 45 26.16 -19.44 2.18
N GLY A 46 27.06 -18.51 1.89
CA GLY A 46 28.37 -18.41 2.53
C GLY A 46 29.40 -19.43 2.07
N GLU A 47 29.23 -20.02 0.88
CA GLU A 47 30.17 -21.01 0.33
C GLU A 47 31.47 -20.37 -0.17
N ASP A 48 31.36 -19.18 -0.77
CA ASP A 48 32.48 -18.35 -1.18
C ASP A 48 32.55 -17.08 -0.33
N SER A 49 33.75 -16.50 -0.18
CA SER A 49 33.85 -15.15 0.36
C SER A 49 33.11 -14.16 -0.54
N ILE A 50 32.44 -13.15 0.04
CA ILE A 50 31.78 -12.08 -0.72
C ILE A 50 32.74 -11.42 -1.73
N ALA A 51 34.04 -11.35 -1.40
CA ALA A 51 35.05 -10.83 -2.30
C ALA A 51 35.35 -11.75 -3.51
N GLU A 52 35.21 -13.06 -3.36
CA GLU A 52 35.35 -14.04 -4.45
C GLU A 52 34.12 -14.04 -5.33
N LEU A 53 32.92 -14.07 -4.73
CA LEU A 53 31.66 -13.97 -5.43
C LEU A 53 31.59 -12.71 -6.31
N CYS A 54 31.98 -11.55 -5.75
CA CYS A 54 32.01 -10.29 -6.50
C CYS A 54 33.00 -10.32 -7.68
N ARG A 55 34.12 -11.04 -7.56
CA ARG A 55 35.09 -11.22 -8.66
C ARG A 55 34.56 -12.14 -9.75
N LYS A 56 33.90 -13.25 -9.37
CA LYS A 56 33.29 -14.21 -10.32
C LYS A 56 32.19 -13.55 -11.15
N GLU A 57 31.33 -12.79 -10.51
CA GLU A 57 30.15 -12.15 -11.15
C GLU A 57 30.48 -10.75 -11.73
N GLY A 58 31.71 -10.26 -11.59
CA GLY A 58 32.14 -8.97 -12.14
C GLY A 58 31.46 -7.75 -11.52
N ILE A 59 31.05 -7.85 -10.25
CA ILE A 59 30.35 -6.79 -9.52
C ILE A 59 31.23 -6.14 -8.46
N ALA A 60 30.93 -4.88 -8.13
CA ALA A 60 31.55 -4.24 -6.97
C ALA A 60 30.93 -4.76 -5.67
N ARG A 61 31.75 -4.92 -4.62
CA ARG A 61 31.27 -5.31 -3.28
C ARG A 61 30.18 -4.38 -2.74
N SER A 62 30.26 -3.08 -3.03
CA SER A 62 29.24 -2.11 -2.64
C SER A 62 27.86 -2.42 -3.22
N LEU A 63 27.81 -2.82 -4.50
CA LEU A 63 26.58 -3.23 -5.17
C LEU A 63 25.96 -4.47 -4.53
N TYR A 64 26.78 -5.47 -4.19
CA TYR A 64 26.30 -6.65 -3.47
C TYR A 64 25.60 -6.29 -2.16
N TYR A 65 26.22 -5.45 -1.32
CA TYR A 65 25.62 -5.08 -0.04
C TYR A 65 24.35 -4.23 -0.22
N THR A 66 24.29 -3.36 -1.24
CA THR A 66 23.06 -2.63 -1.58
C THR A 66 21.93 -3.60 -1.94
N TRP A 67 22.18 -4.55 -2.84
CA TRP A 67 21.17 -5.52 -3.25
C TRP A 67 20.76 -6.46 -2.11
N SER A 68 21.71 -6.93 -1.31
CA SER A 68 21.44 -7.77 -0.13
C SER A 68 20.55 -7.05 0.87
N LYS A 69 20.82 -5.76 1.14
CA LYS A 69 20.00 -4.93 2.00
C LYS A 69 18.58 -4.75 1.44
N GLU A 70 18.45 -4.37 0.18
CA GLU A 70 17.15 -4.18 -0.48
C GLU A 70 16.32 -5.46 -0.48
N PHE A 71 16.95 -6.61 -0.75
CA PHE A 71 16.32 -7.93 -0.74
C PHE A 71 15.77 -8.28 0.65
N MET A 72 16.58 -8.08 1.70
CA MET A 72 16.17 -8.36 3.08
C MET A 72 15.07 -7.41 3.57
N GLU A 73 15.15 -6.12 3.24
CA GLU A 73 14.12 -5.15 3.61
C GLU A 73 12.79 -5.43 2.90
N ALA A 74 12.82 -5.81 1.62
CA ALA A 74 11.63 -6.25 0.91
C ALA A 74 11.01 -7.51 1.54
N GLY A 75 11.84 -8.50 1.91
CA GLY A 75 11.42 -9.71 2.61
C GLY A 75 10.76 -9.40 3.96
N LYS A 76 11.41 -8.59 4.80
CA LYS A 76 10.87 -8.15 6.10
C LYS A 76 9.54 -7.42 5.96
N ARG A 77 9.43 -6.48 5.01
CA ARG A 77 8.21 -5.71 4.78
C ARG A 77 7.04 -6.60 4.38
N ARG A 78 7.28 -7.62 3.55
CA ARG A 78 6.25 -8.59 3.17
C ARG A 78 5.80 -9.43 4.37
N LEU A 79 6.75 -9.97 5.13
CA LEU A 79 6.45 -10.75 6.34
C LEU A 79 5.69 -9.94 7.39
N ALA A 80 6.08 -8.69 7.62
CA ALA A 80 5.36 -7.77 8.51
C ALA A 80 3.95 -7.42 8.01
N GLY A 81 3.77 -7.32 6.68
CA GLY A 81 2.45 -7.14 6.08
C GLY A 81 1.55 -8.37 6.26
N ASP A 82 2.11 -9.57 6.13
CA ASP A 82 1.37 -10.82 6.32
C ASP A 82 1.03 -11.07 7.81
N THR A 83 1.88 -10.67 8.75
CA THR A 83 1.53 -10.69 10.18
C THR A 83 0.45 -9.68 10.54
N ALA A 84 0.49 -8.47 9.97
CA ALA A 84 -0.58 -7.48 10.16
C ALA A 84 -1.93 -7.97 9.61
N ARG A 85 -1.94 -8.62 8.44
CA ARG A 85 -3.16 -9.25 7.89
C ARG A 85 -3.64 -10.39 8.79
N ALA A 86 -2.75 -11.28 9.22
CA ALA A 86 -3.10 -12.38 10.11
C ALA A 86 -3.74 -11.87 11.42
N ALA A 87 -3.14 -10.85 12.04
CA ALA A 87 -3.64 -10.24 13.28
C ALA A 87 -5.05 -9.62 13.10
N THR A 88 -5.30 -8.91 11.99
CA THR A 88 -6.60 -8.26 11.74
C THR A 88 -7.74 -9.26 11.44
N THR A 89 -7.42 -10.47 10.96
CA THR A 89 -8.46 -11.46 10.61
C THR A 89 -9.33 -11.88 11.80
N GLY A 90 -8.74 -12.00 13.00
CA GLY A 90 -9.48 -12.39 14.22
C GLY A 90 -10.45 -11.29 14.66
N GLU A 91 -9.93 -10.07 14.81
CA GLU A 91 -10.71 -8.89 15.18
C GLU A 91 -11.88 -8.65 14.21
N VAL A 92 -11.65 -8.81 12.90
CA VAL A 92 -12.70 -8.67 11.89
C VAL A 92 -13.79 -9.75 12.02
N GLN A 93 -13.44 -10.97 12.42
CA GLN A 93 -14.43 -12.02 12.66
C GLN A 93 -15.28 -11.72 13.90
N ASP A 94 -14.65 -11.28 14.98
CA ASP A 94 -15.32 -10.94 16.23
C ASP A 94 -16.25 -9.73 16.06
N LEU A 95 -15.77 -8.65 15.43
CA LEU A 95 -16.59 -7.49 15.08
C LEU A 95 -17.79 -7.88 14.19
N ARG A 96 -17.62 -8.84 13.27
CA ARG A 96 -18.74 -9.34 12.45
C ARG A 96 -19.74 -10.16 13.26
N ARG A 97 -19.32 -10.86 14.31
CA ARG A 97 -20.22 -11.58 15.23
C ARG A 97 -20.99 -10.60 16.10
N GLU A 98 -20.30 -9.64 16.71
CA GLU A 98 -20.91 -8.58 17.50
C GLU A 98 -21.91 -7.75 16.68
N ALA A 99 -21.55 -7.36 15.46
CA ALA A 99 -22.44 -6.64 14.57
C ALA A 99 -23.71 -7.44 14.19
N ARG A 100 -23.65 -8.78 14.20
CA ARG A 100 -24.84 -9.63 13.99
C ARG A 100 -25.71 -9.67 15.25
N ALA A 101 -25.12 -9.92 16.40
CA ALA A 101 -25.84 -9.92 17.68
C ALA A 101 -26.54 -8.58 17.94
N LEU A 102 -25.85 -7.46 17.68
CA LEU A 102 -26.45 -6.13 17.82
C LEU A 102 -27.62 -5.91 16.85
N LYS A 103 -27.53 -6.40 15.60
CA LYS A 103 -28.63 -6.30 14.63
C LYS A 103 -29.85 -7.10 15.07
N GLU A 104 -29.65 -8.29 15.65
CA GLU A 104 -30.73 -9.11 16.20
C GLU A 104 -31.42 -8.39 17.37
N CYS A 105 -30.65 -7.91 18.36
CA CYS A 105 -31.21 -7.14 19.47
C CYS A 105 -31.99 -5.90 19.01
N VAL A 106 -31.47 -5.17 18.02
CA VAL A 106 -32.16 -4.00 17.45
C VAL A 106 -33.46 -4.41 16.75
N ALA A 107 -33.48 -5.52 16.03
CA ALA A 107 -34.68 -6.03 15.39
C ALA A 107 -35.75 -6.40 16.44
N ASP A 108 -35.37 -7.12 17.50
CA ASP A 108 -36.27 -7.50 18.58
C ASP A 108 -36.87 -6.27 19.28
N LEU A 109 -36.02 -5.33 19.70
CA LEU A 109 -36.45 -4.07 20.31
C LEU A 109 -37.35 -3.23 19.38
N THR A 110 -37.12 -3.30 18.07
CA THR A 110 -37.96 -2.59 17.09
C THR A 110 -39.35 -3.23 16.99
N LEU A 111 -39.43 -4.55 17.05
CA LEU A 111 -40.70 -5.28 17.07
C LEU A 111 -41.47 -4.99 18.35
N GLU A 112 -40.82 -5.03 19.51
CA GLU A 112 -41.42 -4.68 20.81
C GLU A 112 -41.95 -3.25 20.83
N ASN A 113 -41.14 -2.27 20.38
CA ASN A 113 -41.58 -0.89 20.28
C ASN A 113 -42.82 -0.72 19.38
N ARG A 114 -42.89 -1.49 18.28
CA ARG A 114 -44.05 -1.47 17.39
C ARG A 114 -45.29 -2.05 18.05
N LEU A 115 -45.14 -3.12 18.85
CA LEU A 115 -46.23 -3.74 19.60
C LEU A 115 -46.74 -2.81 20.72
N LEU A 116 -45.85 -2.23 21.52
CA LEU A 116 -46.19 -1.27 22.58
C LEU A 116 -46.90 -0.04 22.01
N LYS A 117 -46.37 0.56 20.94
CA LYS A 117 -47.02 1.70 20.25
C LYS A 117 -48.37 1.36 19.63
N LYS A 118 -48.68 0.08 19.35
CA LYS A 118 -50.01 -0.36 18.94
C LYS A 118 -50.93 -0.49 20.15
N HIS A 119 -50.43 -1.05 21.25
CA HIS A 119 -51.18 -1.23 22.49
C HIS A 119 -51.55 0.11 23.16
N ASP A 120 -50.63 1.06 23.23
CA ASP A 120 -50.84 2.39 23.83
C ASP A 120 -51.89 3.23 23.08
N ARG A 121 -52.02 3.04 21.76
CA ARG A 121 -53.10 3.66 20.98
C ARG A 121 -54.48 3.15 21.38
N GLY A 122 -54.57 1.98 22.02
CA GLY A 122 -55.81 1.40 22.53
C GLY A 122 -56.21 1.87 23.93
N TRP A 123 -55.26 2.35 24.75
CA TRP A 123 -55.48 2.68 26.17
C TRP A 123 -55.63 4.19 26.48
N GLY A 124 -55.56 5.07 25.47
CA GLY A 124 -55.33 6.51 25.70
C GLY A 124 -56.06 7.49 24.79
N ARG A 125 -57.38 7.37 24.61
CA ARG A 125 -58.24 8.55 24.35
C ARG A 125 -59.29 8.68 25.45
N ARG A 126 -58.86 8.91 26.69
CA ARG A 126 -59.72 9.57 27.67
C ARG A 126 -59.93 11.01 27.20
N ARG A 127 -61.11 11.29 26.62
CA ARG A 127 -61.53 12.65 26.26
C ARG A 127 -61.47 13.49 27.53
N MET A 128 -60.52 14.43 27.59
CA MET A 128 -60.46 15.44 28.63
C MET A 128 -61.69 16.33 28.46
N ARG A 129 -62.68 16.16 29.34
CA ARG A 129 -63.92 16.94 29.36
C ARG A 129 -63.63 18.24 30.10
N TYR A 130 -63.38 19.33 29.38
CA TYR A 130 -63.40 20.66 29.98
C TYR A 130 -64.86 20.99 30.35
N PRO A 131 -65.16 21.42 31.59
CA PRO A 131 -66.49 21.92 31.91
C PRO A 131 -66.71 23.25 31.16
N ALA A 132 -67.79 23.34 30.41
CA ALA A 132 -68.26 24.60 29.85
C ALA A 132 -68.68 25.49 31.02
N VAL A 133 -68.14 26.70 31.07
CA VAL A 133 -68.61 27.76 31.96
C VAL A 133 -69.96 28.24 31.43
N ASP A 134 -71.01 28.09 32.24
CA ASP A 134 -72.35 28.59 31.93
C ASP A 134 -72.34 30.12 32.01
N CYS A 135 -72.45 30.78 30.86
CA CYS A 135 -72.87 32.18 30.76
C CYS A 135 -74.39 32.23 30.67
N CYS A 136 -75.04 32.76 31.71
CA CYS A 136 -76.35 33.40 31.66
C CYS A 136 -76.37 34.52 32.71
#